data_AF-A0A923D5E6-F1
#
_entry.id   AF-A0A923D5E6-F1
#
_cell.length_a   1.000
_cell.length_b   1.000
_cell.length_c   1.000
_cell.angle_alpha   90.00
_cell.angle_beta   90.00
_cell.angle_gamma   90.00
#
_symmetry.space_group_name_H-M   'P 1'
#
loop_
_entity.id
_entity.type
_entity.pdbx_description
1 polymer ?
#
loop_
_entity_poly.entity_id
_entity_poly.type
_entity_poly.pdbx_seq_one_letter_code
_entity_poly.pdbx_strand_id
1 'polypeptide(L)' 'MINTVTIVGNLGQDTEIRYTAGGVPVANFTVTVNEVYTAKDGQKIKKVHWFRVSAFQR' A
#
# COMPACT_ATOMS: atom_id res chain seq x y z
N MET A 1 21.12 -10.49 2.90
CA MET A 1 19.84 -10.45 3.64
C MET A 1 18.74 -10.24 2.61
N ILE A 2 17.65 -11.01 2.67
CA ILE A 2 16.54 -10.91 1.72
C ILE A 2 15.35 -10.21 2.38
N ASN A 3 14.73 -9.29 1.66
CA ASN A 3 13.47 -8.66 2.06
C ASN A 3 12.48 -8.82 0.90
N THR A 4 11.38 -9.53 1.16
CA THR A 4 10.32 -9.78 0.19
C THR A 4 8.99 -9.42 0.81
N VAL A 5 8.23 -8.57 0.13
CA VAL A 5 6.92 -8.07 0.59
C VAL A 5 5.90 -8.29 -0.52
N THR A 6 4.80 -8.98 -0.19
CA THR A 6 3.65 -9.16 -1.08
C THR A 6 2.45 -8.46 -0.44
N ILE A 7 1.84 -7.52 -1.15
CA ILE A 7 0.68 -6.73 -0.69
C ILE A 7 -0.48 -6.99 -1.64
N VAL A 8 -1.63 -7.38 -1.09
CA VAL A 8 -2.88 -7.57 -1.85
C VAL A 8 -3.95 -6.70 -1.23
N GLY A 9 -4.51 -5.78 -2.02
CA GLY A 9 -5.46 -4.80 -1.52
C GLY A 9 -6.04 -3.95 -2.64
N ASN A 10 -6.66 -2.84 -2.26
CA ASN A 10 -7.30 -1.91 -3.17
C ASN A 10 -6.57 -0.58 -3.21
N LEU A 11 -6.62 0.11 -4.35
CA LEU A 11 -6.11 1.46 -4.48
C LEU A 11 -6.93 2.41 -3.58
N GLY A 12 -6.26 3.19 -2.71
CA GLY A 12 -6.92 4.11 -1.79
C GLY A 12 -7.36 5.43 -2.44
N GLN A 13 -6.72 5.81 -3.54
CA GLN A 13 -6.99 7.01 -4.33
C GLN A 13 -6.27 6.89 -5.68
N ASP A 14 -6.66 7.72 -6.66
CA ASP A 14 -5.97 7.76 -7.96
C ASP A 14 -4.46 7.93 -7.82
N THR A 15 -3.71 7.26 -8.69
CA THR A 15 -2.24 7.26 -8.65
C THR A 15 -1.71 8.61 -9.11
N GLU A 16 -0.74 9.15 -8.36
CA GLU A 16 -0.08 10.39 -8.72
C GLU A 16 1.26 10.11 -9.41
N ILE A 17 1.47 10.62 -10.61
CA ILE A 17 2.73 10.50 -11.34
C ILE A 17 3.49 11.83 -11.26
N ARG A 18 4.73 11.78 -10.78
CA ARG A 18 5.66 12.91 -10.73
C ARG A 18 6.94 12.56 -11.46
N TYR A 19 7.71 13.57 -11.83
CA TYR A 19 9.04 13.41 -12.40
C TYR A 19 10.09 13.91 -11.43
N THR A 20 11.19 13.17 -11.27
CA THR A 20 12.36 13.67 -10.53
C THR A 20 13.03 14.81 -11.29
N ALA A 21 13.96 15.53 -10.64
CA ALA A 21 14.77 16.56 -11.32
C ALA A 21 15.54 16.01 -12.54
N GLY A 22 15.85 14.71 -12.55
CA GLY A 22 16.49 14.02 -13.67
C GLY A 22 15.52 13.47 -14.72
N GLY A 23 14.23 13.81 -14.66
CA GLY A 23 13.21 13.37 -15.63
C GLY A 23 12.73 11.93 -15.45
N VAL A 24 13.05 11.27 -14.33
CA VAL A 24 12.60 9.90 -14.06
C VAL A 24 11.15 9.91 -13.57
N PRO A 25 10.21 9.17 -14.20
CA PRO A 25 8.85 9.06 -13.71
C PRO A 25 8.79 8.23 -12.42
N VAL A 26 8.02 8.72 -11.45
CA VAL A 26 7.73 8.07 -10.18
C VAL A 26 6.22 8.07 -9.97
N ALA A 27 5.63 6.89 -9.82
CA ALA A 27 4.22 6.73 -9.49
C ALA A 27 4.07 6.50 -7.98
N ASN A 28 3.32 7.38 -7.31
CA ASN A 28 2.99 7.27 -5.89
C ASN A 28 1.53 6.87 -5.74
N PHE A 29 1.31 5.78 -5.01
CA PHE A 29 -0.03 5.31 -4.71
C PHE A 29 -0.12 4.69 -3.33
N THR A 30 -1.34 4.58 -2.82
CA THR A 30 -1.60 3.94 -1.53
C THR A 30 -2.44 2.68 -1.74
N VAL A 31 -2.02 1.56 -1.16
CA VAL A 31 -2.76 0.30 -1.15
C VAL A 31 -3.40 0.11 0.22
N THR A 32 -4.70 -0.14 0.23
CA THR A 32 -5.50 -0.42 1.42
C THR A 32 -5.74 -1.92 1.54
N VAL A 33 -5.41 -2.48 2.71
CA VAL A 33 -5.61 -3.91 3.02
C VAL A 33 -6.56 -4.02 4.21
N ASN A 34 -7.66 -4.73 4.03
CA ASN A 34 -8.61 -4.99 5.10
C ASN A 34 -8.20 -6.25 5.86
N GLU A 35 -8.04 -6.13 7.17
CA GLU A 35 -7.83 -7.24 8.08
C GLU A 35 -9.08 -7.42 8.95
N VAL A 36 -9.59 -8.65 9.03
CA VAL A 36 -10.71 -9.01 9.91
C VAL A 36 -10.26 -10.15 10.80
N TYR A 37 -10.36 -9.96 12.11
CA TYR A 37 -9.97 -10.96 13.10
C TYR A 37 -10.88 -10.90 14.32
N THR A 38 -10.93 -11.98 15.09
CA THR A 38 -11.65 -12.03 16.37
C THR A 38 -10.68 -11.73 17.50
N ALA A 39 -10.99 -10.74 18.32
CA ALA A 39 -10.20 -10.39 19.50
C ALA A 39 -10.43 -11.38 20.65
N LYS A 40 -9.59 -11.29 21.69
CA LYS A 40 -9.63 -12.22 22.85
C LYS A 40 -10.94 -12.17 23.63
N ASP A 41 -11.66 -11.06 23.55
CA ASP A 41 -12.98 -10.86 24.16
C ASP A 41 -14.14 -11.36 23.28
N GLY A 42 -13.84 -11.97 22.13
CA GLY A 42 -14.83 -12.51 21.20
C GLY A 42 -15.37 -11.49 20.19
N GLN A 43 -14.96 -10.22 20.26
CA GLN A 43 -15.43 -9.20 19.31
C GLN A 43 -14.75 -9.36 17.94
N LYS A 44 -15.52 -9.25 16.86
CA LYS A 44 -14.98 -9.15 15.50
C LYS A 44 -14.44 -7.73 15.27
N ILE A 45 -13.15 -7.62 15.02
CA ILE A 45 -12.47 -6.37 14.71
C ILE A 45 -12.23 -6.30 13.20
N LYS A 46 -12.53 -5.14 12.61
CA LYS A 46 -12.12 -4.78 11.24
C LYS A 46 -11.09 -3.67 11.32
N LYS A 47 -9.92 -3.90 10.73
CA LYS A 47 -8.82 -2.94 10.66
C LYS A 47 -8.44 -2.69 9.20
N VAL A 48 -8.10 -1.45 8.87
CA VAL A 48 -7.59 -1.08 7.54
C VAL A 48 -6.13 -0.69 7.68
N HIS A 49 -5.28 -1.35 6.90
CA HIS A 49 -3.87 -1.00 6.77
C HIS A 49 -3.64 -0.20 5.50
N TRP A 50 -2.77 0.81 5.59
CA TRP A 50 -2.47 1.73 4.50
C TRP A 50 -0.98 1.63 4.16
N PHE A 51 -0.67 1.14 2.96
CA PHE A 51 0.69 0.99 2.45
C PHE A 51 0.96 2.06 1.41
N ARG A 52 1.91 2.97 1.68
CA ARG A 52 2.38 3.93 0.68
C ARG A 52 3.45 3.26 -0.18
N VAL A 53 3.26 3.30 -1.50
CA VAL A 53 4.13 2.66 -2.49
C VAL A 53 4.61 3.70 -3.49
N SER A 54 5.92 3.69 -3.73
CA SER A 54 6.55 4.46 -4.82
C SER A 54 7.12 3.46 -5.83
N ALA A 55 6.60 3.50 -7.05
CA ALA A 55 7.12 2.73 -8.18
C ALA A 55 7.97 3.65 -9.07
N PHE A 56 9.15 3.16 -9.44
CA PHE A 56 10.14 3.89 -10.23
C PHE A 56 10.40 3.14 -11.53
N GLN A 57 10.58 3.89 -12.63
CA GLN A 57 10.92 3.35 -13.96
C GLN A 57 9.98 2.22 -14.40
N ARG A 58 10.28 1.58 -15.53
CA ARG A 58 9.61 0.36 -15.99
C ARG A 58 10.59 -0.80 -15.92
#